data_AF-A0A9W6XD99-F1
#
_entry.id   AF-A0A9W6XD99-F1
#
_cell.length_a   1.000
_cell.length_b   1.000
_cell.length_c   1.000
_cell.angle_alpha   90.00
_cell.angle_beta   90.00
_cell.angle_gamma   90.00
#
_symmetry.space_group_name_H-M   'P 1'
#
loop_
_entity.id
_entity.type
_entity.pdbx_description
1 polymer ?
#
loop_
_entity_poly.entity_id
_entity_poly.type
_entity_poly.pdbx_seq_one_letter_code
_entity_poly.pdbx_strand_id
1 'polypeptide(L)'
;MTHFGNSCYAWDVVNDAMADDGSYRQSFWYKKTGKEYISAAYKAANAVRKELDLKVRLYYNDYNINIANKKSDAVLEMVTGLRNVSNWVDAVGFQSHYNNNDSSIAVGADIFWNLRRFTINRMDVAITELYVKTSTANPTVSEQQQQVGIMTNVVSACKKTKRCVGVSTWDFVDTYSVVNSSAPLLFYQPDGPNTPLVRKATYDAVTAGWIL
;
A
#
# COMPACT_ATOMS: atom_id res chain seq x y z
N MET A 1 -13.34 -13.14 9.42
CA MET A 1 -12.29 -14.18 9.34
C MET A 1 -12.84 -15.59 9.38
N THR A 2 -13.65 -16.01 10.37
CA THR A 2 -14.22 -17.37 10.48
C THR A 2 -14.84 -17.90 9.18
N HIS A 3 -15.65 -17.06 8.52
CA HIS A 3 -16.35 -17.46 7.29
C HIS A 3 -15.40 -17.70 6.10
N PHE A 4 -14.48 -16.76 5.83
CA PHE A 4 -13.62 -16.82 4.65
C PHE A 4 -12.36 -17.68 4.83
N GLY A 5 -11.93 -17.91 6.07
CA GLY A 5 -10.80 -18.79 6.38
C GLY A 5 -9.55 -18.52 5.52
N ASN A 6 -9.03 -19.60 4.92
CA ASN A 6 -7.83 -19.57 4.07
C ASN A 6 -8.10 -19.17 2.61
N SER A 7 -9.34 -18.81 2.24
CA SER A 7 -9.60 -18.18 0.93
C SER A 7 -8.94 -16.80 0.83
N CYS A 8 -8.67 -16.15 1.98
CA CYS A 8 -7.88 -14.93 2.05
C CYS A 8 -6.40 -15.26 2.30
N TYR A 9 -5.50 -14.73 1.48
CA TYR A 9 -4.06 -14.73 1.76
C TYR A 9 -3.74 -13.84 2.97
N ALA A 10 -4.38 -12.67 3.04
CA ALA A 10 -4.20 -11.69 4.10
C ALA A 10 -5.51 -10.99 4.45
N TRP A 11 -5.55 -10.39 5.64
CA TRP A 11 -6.54 -9.39 6.05
C TRP A 11 -5.83 -8.10 6.43
N ASP A 12 -6.26 -6.98 5.87
CA ASP A 12 -5.98 -5.66 6.44
C ASP A 12 -6.88 -5.49 7.67
N VAL A 13 -6.37 -5.88 8.84
CA VAL A 13 -7.14 -5.95 10.08
C VAL A 13 -7.54 -4.56 10.56
N VAL A 14 -6.65 -3.59 10.36
CA VAL A 14 -6.88 -2.17 10.65
C VAL A 14 -6.33 -1.34 9.49
N ASN A 15 -7.14 -0.39 9.01
CA ASN A 15 -6.83 0.52 7.91
C ASN A 15 -6.81 1.97 8.39
N ASP A 16 -5.81 2.74 7.97
CA ASP A 16 -5.72 4.21 8.13
C ASP A 16 -5.88 4.72 9.58
N ALA A 17 -5.34 3.98 10.56
CA ALA A 17 -5.46 4.35 11.97
C ALA A 17 -4.65 5.61 12.33
N MET A 18 -3.67 6.00 11.50
CA MET A 18 -2.84 7.19 11.71
C MET A 18 -3.29 8.36 10.83
N ALA A 19 -3.20 9.56 11.39
CA ALA A 19 -3.32 10.82 10.68
C ALA A 19 -1.98 11.24 10.07
N ASP A 20 -1.98 12.22 9.16
CA ASP A 20 -0.79 12.63 8.42
C ASP A 20 0.30 13.29 9.30
N ASP A 21 -0.08 13.81 10.47
CA ASP A 21 0.84 14.36 11.46
C ASP A 21 1.47 13.31 12.39
N GLY A 22 1.10 12.04 12.25
CA GLY A 22 1.54 10.93 13.10
C GLY A 22 0.69 10.71 14.36
N SER A 23 -0.35 11.52 14.59
CA SER A 23 -1.34 11.26 15.64
C SER A 23 -2.33 10.15 15.23
N TYR A 24 -3.09 9.61 16.18
CA TYR A 24 -4.18 8.70 15.84
C TYR A 24 -5.33 9.43 15.17
N ARG A 25 -5.83 8.86 14.08
CA ARG A 25 -7.00 9.37 13.37
C ARG A 25 -8.22 9.37 14.30
N GLN A 26 -8.95 10.47 14.30
CA GLN A 26 -10.17 10.67 15.09
C GLN A 26 -11.39 9.92 14.51
N SER A 27 -11.22 8.62 14.28
CA SER A 27 -12.26 7.71 13.80
C SER A 27 -13.32 7.45 14.88
N PHE A 28 -14.46 6.87 14.50
CA PHE A 28 -15.47 6.41 15.45
C PHE A 28 -14.84 5.51 16.52
N TRP A 29 -14.04 4.52 16.11
CA TRP A 29 -13.37 3.58 17.02
C TRP A 29 -12.44 4.30 17.99
N TYR A 30 -11.55 5.16 17.50
CA TYR A 30 -10.64 5.90 18.36
C TYR A 30 -11.37 6.79 19.36
N LYS A 31 -12.42 7.50 18.93
CA LYS A 31 -13.22 8.36 19.81
C LYS A 31 -13.96 7.59 20.91
N LYS A 32 -14.26 6.30 20.68
CA LYS A 32 -14.99 5.48 21.64
C LYS A 32 -14.10 4.70 22.59
N THR A 33 -12.95 4.24 22.12
CA THR A 33 -12.12 3.31 22.90
C THR A 33 -10.68 3.78 23.10
N GLY A 34 -10.27 4.92 22.54
CA GLY A 34 -8.85 5.26 22.43
C GLY A 34 -8.15 4.36 21.40
N LYS A 35 -6.82 4.20 21.52
CA LYS A 35 -6.01 3.34 20.62
C LYS A 35 -6.25 1.84 20.82
N GLU A 36 -6.96 1.47 21.89
CA GLU A 36 -7.17 0.10 22.34
C GLU A 36 -7.99 -0.74 21.35
N TYR A 37 -8.79 -0.14 20.46
CA TYR A 37 -9.48 -0.91 19.42
C TYR A 37 -8.50 -1.63 18.49
N ILE A 38 -7.31 -1.06 18.28
CA ILE A 38 -6.31 -1.63 17.37
C ILE A 38 -5.80 -2.95 17.96
N SER A 39 -5.38 -2.94 19.22
CA SER A 39 -4.94 -4.16 19.90
C SER A 39 -6.07 -5.16 20.07
N ALA A 40 -7.31 -4.70 20.34
CA ALA A 40 -8.48 -5.56 20.40
C ALA A 40 -8.78 -6.26 19.06
N ALA A 41 -8.72 -5.53 17.94
CA ALA A 41 -8.94 -6.07 16.60
C ALA A 41 -7.91 -7.15 16.25
N TYR A 42 -6.62 -6.87 16.51
CA TYR A 42 -5.56 -7.85 16.29
C TYR A 42 -5.64 -9.06 17.22
N LYS A 43 -6.01 -8.86 18.49
CA LYS A 43 -6.23 -9.97 19.43
C LYS A 43 -7.37 -10.88 18.95
N ALA A 44 -8.48 -10.30 18.51
CA ALA A 44 -9.62 -11.05 17.97
C ALA A 44 -9.24 -11.80 16.68
N ALA A 45 -8.56 -11.13 15.74
CA ALA A 45 -8.09 -11.73 14.50
C ALA A 45 -7.13 -12.91 14.75
N ASN A 46 -6.17 -12.74 15.66
CA ASN A 46 -5.25 -13.80 16.05
C ASN A 46 -5.94 -14.97 16.76
N ALA A 47 -6.94 -14.71 17.59
CA ALA A 47 -7.71 -15.76 18.25
C ALA A 47 -8.41 -16.65 17.22
N VAL A 48 -9.12 -16.05 16.25
CA VAL A 48 -9.77 -16.81 15.17
C VAL A 48 -8.75 -17.54 14.30
N ARG A 49 -7.65 -16.88 13.94
CA ARG A 49 -6.57 -17.51 13.16
C ARG A 49 -6.03 -18.75 13.87
N LYS A 50 -5.80 -18.68 15.18
CA LYS A 50 -5.28 -19.79 15.98
C LYS A 50 -6.30 -20.90 16.18
N GLU A 51 -7.54 -20.54 16.52
CA GLU A 51 -8.64 -21.48 16.77
C GLU A 51 -8.92 -22.36 15.56
N LEU A 52 -8.83 -21.79 14.36
CA LEU A 52 -9.15 -22.46 13.09
C LEU A 52 -7.91 -22.89 12.29
N ASP A 53 -6.71 -22.80 12.87
CA ASP A 53 -5.43 -23.09 12.21
C ASP A 53 -5.27 -22.43 10.82
N LEU A 54 -5.67 -21.16 10.72
CA LEU A 54 -5.59 -20.40 9.47
C LEU A 54 -4.16 -19.93 9.19
N LYS A 55 -3.79 -19.97 7.91
CA LYS A 55 -2.49 -19.47 7.40
C LYS A 55 -2.54 -18.01 6.97
N VAL A 56 -3.70 -17.37 7.15
CA VAL A 56 -3.91 -15.98 6.74
C VAL A 56 -2.97 -15.03 7.48
N ARG A 57 -2.41 -14.09 6.73
CA ARG A 57 -1.52 -13.04 7.25
C ARG A 57 -2.33 -11.86 7.76
N LEU A 58 -1.90 -11.22 8.85
CA LEU A 58 -2.59 -10.08 9.46
C LEU A 58 -1.82 -8.77 9.20
N TYR A 59 -2.38 -7.94 8.34
CA TYR A 59 -1.76 -6.71 7.86
C TYR A 59 -2.34 -5.48 8.57
N TYR A 60 -1.48 -4.48 8.77
CA TYR A 60 -1.90 -3.08 8.92
C TYR A 60 -1.71 -2.38 7.58
N ASN A 61 -2.69 -1.62 7.09
CA ASN A 61 -2.59 -0.94 5.78
C ASN A 61 -2.83 0.57 5.93
N ASP A 62 -2.00 1.40 5.30
CA ASP A 62 -2.12 2.87 5.37
C ASP A 62 -1.47 3.59 4.18
N TYR A 63 -1.89 4.83 3.94
CA TYR A 63 -1.33 5.74 2.93
C TYR A 63 -0.34 6.73 3.53
N ASN A 64 0.35 7.50 2.66
CA ASN A 64 1.32 8.53 3.06
C ASN A 64 2.48 8.01 3.94
N ILE A 65 2.78 6.72 3.87
CA ILE A 65 3.90 6.10 4.59
C ILE A 65 5.00 5.59 3.66
N ASN A 66 4.97 5.92 2.35
CA ASN A 66 5.90 5.38 1.36
C ASN A 66 7.38 5.71 1.65
N ILE A 67 7.64 6.87 2.26
CA ILE A 67 8.96 7.31 2.71
C ILE A 67 8.96 7.61 4.20
N ALA A 68 10.16 7.78 4.77
CA ALA A 68 10.32 8.13 6.17
C ALA A 68 9.73 9.52 6.47
N ASN A 69 8.74 9.56 7.34
CA ASN A 69 8.07 10.75 7.85
C ASN A 69 7.37 10.45 9.19
N LYS A 70 6.80 11.48 9.84
CA LYS A 70 6.10 11.36 11.13
C LYS A 70 5.05 10.25 11.16
N LYS A 71 4.26 10.12 10.10
CA LYS A 71 3.22 9.08 10.00
C LYS A 71 3.84 7.69 9.90
N SER A 72 4.84 7.50 9.03
CA SER A 72 5.55 6.23 8.91
C SER A 72 6.22 5.82 10.22
N ASP A 73 6.72 6.79 10.99
CA ASP A 73 7.37 6.57 12.29
C ASP A 73 6.34 6.09 13.31
N ALA A 74 5.19 6.77 13.39
CA ALA A 74 4.08 6.39 14.26
C ALA A 74 3.51 5.00 13.91
N VAL A 75 3.38 4.69 12.62
CA VAL A 75 2.96 3.36 12.15
C VAL A 75 3.99 2.31 12.57
N LEU A 76 5.29 2.55 12.33
CA LEU A 76 6.36 1.63 12.71
C LEU A 76 6.38 1.36 14.22
N GLU A 77 6.24 2.41 15.03
CA GLU A 77 6.16 2.30 16.49
C GLU A 77 4.95 1.45 16.92
N MET A 78 3.77 1.76 16.38
CA MET A 78 2.54 1.05 16.70
C MET A 78 2.63 -0.45 16.35
N VAL A 79 3.01 -0.80 15.13
CA VAL A 79 3.08 -2.21 14.71
C VAL A 79 4.19 -2.97 15.45
N THR A 80 5.32 -2.31 15.75
CA THR A 80 6.38 -2.90 16.57
C THR A 80 5.88 -3.16 18.00
N GLY A 81 5.13 -2.23 18.59
CA GLY A 81 4.50 -2.41 19.90
C GLY A 81 3.56 -3.60 19.94
N LEU A 82 2.67 -3.74 18.95
CA LEU A 82 1.75 -4.89 18.84
C LEU A 82 2.51 -6.22 18.66
N ARG A 83 3.64 -6.21 17.94
CA ARG A 83 4.47 -7.40 17.78
C ARG A 83 5.26 -7.77 19.03
N ASN A 84 5.72 -6.81 19.80
CA ASN A 84 6.43 -7.07 21.06
C ASN A 84 5.53 -7.70 22.12
N VAL A 85 4.22 -7.41 22.09
CA VAL A 85 3.26 -8.03 23.01
C VAL A 85 3.02 -9.51 22.67
N SER A 86 2.75 -9.85 21.41
CA SER A 86 2.34 -11.23 21.04
C SER A 86 2.51 -11.56 19.55
N ASN A 87 3.42 -10.87 18.85
CA ASN A 87 3.65 -11.01 17.41
C ASN A 87 2.35 -10.94 16.57
N TRP A 88 1.44 -10.02 16.92
CA TRP A 88 0.09 -9.99 16.36
C TRP A 88 -0.01 -9.46 14.93
N VAL A 89 0.97 -8.67 14.49
CA VAL A 89 1.02 -8.08 13.15
C VAL A 89 2.07 -8.83 12.33
N ASP A 90 1.68 -9.27 11.14
CA ASP A 90 2.54 -10.02 10.24
C ASP A 90 3.25 -9.13 9.22
N ALA A 91 2.55 -8.08 8.78
CA ALA A 91 2.99 -7.24 7.68
C ALA A 91 2.39 -5.84 7.72
N VAL A 92 2.99 -4.93 6.93
CA VAL A 92 2.43 -3.60 6.67
C VAL A 92 2.19 -3.40 5.16
N GLY A 93 0.97 -3.03 4.81
CA GLY A 93 0.58 -2.57 3.48
C GLY A 93 0.86 -1.08 3.32
N PHE A 94 1.56 -0.75 2.25
CA PHE A 94 1.83 0.61 1.81
C PHE A 94 0.93 0.86 0.61
N GLN A 95 -0.12 1.69 0.79
CA GLN A 95 -1.10 1.92 -0.27
C GLN A 95 -0.44 2.47 -1.53
N SER A 96 0.56 3.34 -1.39
CA SER A 96 1.34 3.86 -2.53
C SER A 96 0.49 4.59 -3.57
N HIS A 97 -0.44 5.40 -3.08
CA HIS A 97 -1.15 6.43 -3.83
C HIS A 97 -0.23 7.61 -4.11
N TYR A 98 0.14 7.85 -5.37
CA TYR A 98 1.00 8.99 -5.76
C TYR A 98 0.23 10.04 -6.58
N ASN A 99 0.62 11.31 -6.42
CA ASN A 99 0.18 12.46 -7.19
C ASN A 99 1.17 12.79 -8.33
N ASN A 100 0.75 13.68 -9.24
CA ASN A 100 1.54 14.08 -10.40
C ASN A 100 2.81 14.87 -10.05
N ASN A 101 2.90 15.43 -8.85
CA ASN A 101 4.05 16.21 -8.38
C ASN A 101 4.94 15.45 -7.37
N ASP A 102 4.69 14.16 -7.15
CA ASP A 102 5.41 13.37 -6.15
C ASP A 102 6.77 12.84 -6.63
N SER A 103 7.25 13.24 -7.80
CA SER A 103 8.53 12.77 -8.36
C SER A 103 9.73 13.04 -7.43
N SER A 104 9.67 14.10 -6.64
CA SER A 104 10.72 14.46 -5.65
C SER A 104 10.69 13.58 -4.39
N ILE A 105 9.56 12.95 -4.07
CA ILE A 105 9.39 12.10 -2.89
C ILE A 105 9.32 10.61 -3.26
N ALA A 106 9.13 10.28 -4.53
CA ALA A 106 9.17 8.92 -5.07
C ALA A 106 10.61 8.50 -5.46
N VAL A 107 11.59 8.91 -4.65
CA VAL A 107 12.99 8.51 -4.84
C VAL A 107 13.12 7.04 -4.43
N GLY A 108 13.50 6.17 -5.38
CA GLY A 108 13.52 4.73 -5.16
C GLY A 108 14.37 4.28 -3.96
N ALA A 109 15.47 5.00 -3.68
CA ALA A 109 16.31 4.74 -2.51
C ALA A 109 15.56 5.01 -1.19
N ASP A 110 14.83 6.12 -1.10
CA ASP A 110 14.09 6.50 0.12
C ASP A 110 12.94 5.54 0.39
N ILE A 111 12.24 5.12 -0.67
CA ILE A 111 11.20 4.07 -0.57
C ILE A 111 11.83 2.77 -0.06
N PHE A 112 12.92 2.31 -0.68
CA PHE A 112 13.60 1.08 -0.28
C PHE A 112 14.06 1.12 1.19
N TRP A 113 14.70 2.21 1.60
CA TRP A 113 15.18 2.37 2.97
C TRP A 113 14.03 2.41 3.96
N ASN A 114 12.94 3.06 3.59
CA ASN A 114 11.76 3.09 4.44
C ASN A 114 11.11 1.71 4.58
N LEU A 115 10.88 0.98 3.48
CA LEU A 115 10.41 -0.42 3.53
C LEU A 115 11.34 -1.27 4.40
N ARG A 116 12.67 -1.08 4.29
CA ARG A 116 13.65 -1.83 5.08
C ARG A 116 13.45 -1.63 6.58
N ARG A 117 13.10 -0.43 7.07
CA ARG A 117 12.84 -0.15 8.50
C ARG A 117 11.80 -1.11 9.09
N PHE A 118 10.74 -1.39 8.34
CA PHE A 118 9.66 -2.29 8.73
C PHE A 118 10.12 -3.76 8.72
N THR A 119 10.96 -4.15 7.75
CA THR A 119 11.35 -5.55 7.56
C THR A 119 12.47 -6.05 8.49
N ILE A 120 13.20 -5.15 9.18
CA ILE A 120 14.34 -5.52 10.07
C ILE A 120 13.93 -6.58 11.10
N ASN A 121 12.72 -6.46 11.67
CA ASN A 121 12.23 -7.40 12.68
C ASN A 121 11.45 -8.59 12.07
N ARG A 122 11.74 -8.97 10.83
CA ARG A 122 11.07 -10.06 10.09
C ARG A 122 9.57 -9.82 9.84
N MET A 123 9.13 -8.56 9.82
CA MET A 123 7.81 -8.19 9.32
C MET A 123 7.85 -8.19 7.79
N ASP A 124 6.76 -8.59 7.15
CA ASP A 124 6.63 -8.38 5.71
C ASP A 124 6.11 -6.98 5.39
N VAL A 125 6.29 -6.57 4.15
CA VAL A 125 5.63 -5.39 3.60
C VAL A 125 4.99 -5.76 2.27
N ALA A 126 4.00 -4.98 1.82
CA ALA A 126 3.47 -5.08 0.47
C ALA A 126 3.15 -3.68 -0.04
N ILE A 127 3.27 -3.49 -1.35
CA ILE A 127 2.64 -2.35 -2.01
C ILE A 127 1.21 -2.79 -2.35
N THR A 128 0.20 -2.12 -1.80
CA THR A 128 -1.17 -2.66 -1.75
C THR A 128 -2.15 -1.99 -2.72
N GLU A 129 -1.94 -0.73 -3.08
CA GLU A 129 -2.94 0.06 -3.82
C GLU A 129 -2.30 1.01 -4.84
N LEU A 130 -1.25 0.56 -5.54
CA LEU A 130 -0.42 1.43 -6.36
C LEU A 130 -1.20 2.09 -7.50
N TYR A 131 -1.16 3.42 -7.54
CA TYR A 131 -1.42 4.22 -8.74
C TYR A 131 -0.53 5.47 -8.73
N VAL A 132 -0.41 6.13 -9.88
CA VAL A 132 0.26 7.43 -9.98
C VAL A 132 -0.63 8.38 -10.77
N LYS A 133 -1.18 9.41 -10.14
CA LYS A 133 -2.06 10.37 -10.83
C LYS A 133 -1.28 11.27 -11.78
N THR A 134 -1.99 11.76 -12.80
CA THR A 134 -1.67 12.95 -13.59
C THR A 134 -2.63 14.09 -13.23
N SER A 135 -2.34 15.31 -13.68
CA SER A 135 -3.23 16.46 -13.41
C SER A 135 -4.63 16.29 -14.01
N THR A 136 -4.73 15.61 -15.16
CA THR A 136 -5.99 15.35 -15.87
C THR A 136 -5.99 13.96 -16.52
N ALA A 137 -7.14 13.54 -17.08
CA ALA A 137 -7.26 12.31 -17.86
C ALA A 137 -6.48 12.34 -19.20
N ASN A 138 -6.01 13.53 -19.63
CA ASN A 138 -5.22 13.73 -20.86
C ASN A 138 -3.84 14.28 -20.49
N PRO A 139 -2.93 13.46 -19.95
CA PRO A 139 -1.67 13.92 -19.41
C PRO A 139 -0.68 14.39 -20.48
N THR A 140 0.13 15.38 -20.12
CA THR A 140 1.25 15.80 -20.96
C THR A 140 2.32 14.70 -21.06
N VAL A 141 3.17 14.76 -22.08
CA VAL A 141 4.31 13.83 -22.22
C VAL A 141 5.21 13.84 -20.98
N SER A 142 5.42 15.02 -20.37
CA SER A 142 6.21 15.17 -19.15
C SER A 142 5.59 14.43 -17.96
N GLU A 143 4.27 14.57 -17.76
CA GLU A 143 3.57 13.83 -16.69
C GLU A 143 3.59 12.32 -16.92
N GLN A 144 3.46 11.86 -18.16
CA GLN A 144 3.58 10.45 -18.49
C GLN A 144 4.97 9.91 -18.17
N GLN A 145 6.03 10.67 -18.44
CA GLN A 145 7.41 10.31 -18.07
C GLN A 145 7.60 10.28 -16.55
N GLN A 146 7.00 11.21 -15.82
CA GLN A 146 7.00 11.21 -14.36
C GLN A 146 6.27 9.99 -13.80
N GLN A 147 5.10 9.62 -14.33
CA GLN A 147 4.39 8.40 -13.94
C GLN A 147 5.26 7.15 -14.14
N VAL A 148 5.95 7.05 -15.29
CA VAL A 148 6.87 5.95 -15.58
C VAL A 148 8.00 5.89 -14.55
N GLY A 149 8.62 7.03 -14.22
CA GLY A 149 9.68 7.09 -13.22
C GLY A 149 9.22 6.66 -11.83
N ILE A 150 8.08 7.19 -11.36
CA ILE A 150 7.51 6.84 -10.05
C ILE A 150 7.16 5.35 -10.00
N MET A 151 6.44 4.84 -11.01
CA MET A 151 6.05 3.43 -11.09
C MET A 151 7.28 2.50 -11.05
N THR A 152 8.31 2.80 -11.84
CA THR A 152 9.56 2.02 -11.87
C THR A 152 10.24 2.02 -10.50
N ASN A 153 10.33 3.18 -9.84
CA ASN A 153 10.99 3.33 -8.55
C ASN A 153 10.29 2.54 -7.43
N VAL A 154 8.96 2.60 -7.36
CA VAL A 154 8.17 1.89 -6.34
C VAL A 154 8.31 0.38 -6.52
N VAL A 155 8.18 -0.10 -7.75
CA VAL A 155 8.26 -1.52 -8.08
C VAL A 155 9.67 -2.07 -7.82
N SER A 156 10.72 -1.34 -8.22
CA SER A 156 12.13 -1.74 -7.94
C SER A 156 12.46 -1.69 -6.45
N ALA A 157 11.94 -0.72 -5.70
CA ALA A 157 12.11 -0.68 -4.25
C ALA A 157 11.52 -1.92 -3.58
N CYS A 158 10.28 -2.29 -3.92
CA CYS A 158 9.68 -3.54 -3.43
C CYS A 158 10.51 -4.76 -3.85
N LYS A 159 10.90 -4.86 -5.13
CA LYS A 159 11.73 -5.96 -5.65
C LYS A 159 13.05 -6.15 -4.88
N LYS A 160 13.71 -5.05 -4.52
CA LYS A 160 14.98 -5.04 -3.76
C LYS A 160 14.77 -5.35 -2.28
N THR A 161 13.61 -5.05 -1.72
CA THR A 161 13.28 -5.38 -0.34
C THR A 161 12.89 -6.87 -0.23
N LYS A 162 13.78 -7.71 0.28
CA LYS A 162 13.59 -9.17 0.40
C LYS A 162 12.25 -9.63 1.01
N ARG A 163 11.67 -8.83 1.92
CA ARG A 163 10.39 -9.12 2.58
C ARG A 163 9.21 -8.28 2.06
N CYS A 164 9.38 -7.60 0.92
CA CYS A 164 8.24 -7.09 0.17
C CYS A 164 7.63 -8.25 -0.61
N VAL A 165 6.40 -8.62 -0.29
CA VAL A 165 5.80 -9.85 -0.83
C VAL A 165 5.11 -9.65 -2.19
N GLY A 166 4.93 -8.40 -2.63
CA GLY A 166 4.32 -8.11 -3.91
C GLY A 166 3.87 -6.66 -4.06
N VAL A 167 3.37 -6.37 -5.25
CA VAL A 167 2.78 -5.10 -5.65
C VAL A 167 1.39 -5.37 -6.19
N SER A 168 0.39 -4.67 -5.66
CA SER A 168 -0.98 -4.62 -6.18
C SER A 168 -1.27 -3.19 -6.63
N THR A 169 -1.82 -3.03 -7.82
CA THR A 169 -2.34 -1.74 -8.29
C THR A 169 -3.78 -1.57 -7.82
N TRP A 170 -4.22 -0.32 -7.63
CA TRP A 170 -5.61 -0.05 -7.26
C TRP A 170 -6.49 0.01 -8.50
N ASP A 171 -6.84 -1.17 -9.01
CA ASP A 171 -7.37 -1.42 -10.36
C ASP A 171 -6.25 -1.37 -11.43
N PHE A 172 -6.57 -1.54 -12.71
CA PHE A 172 -5.60 -1.53 -13.82
C PHE A 172 -6.03 -0.74 -15.07
N VAL A 173 -7.30 -0.32 -15.17
CA VAL A 173 -7.82 0.49 -16.29
C VAL A 173 -8.37 1.83 -15.80
N ASP A 174 -7.89 2.93 -16.36
CA ASP A 174 -8.31 4.29 -15.97
C ASP A 174 -9.83 4.48 -15.92
N THR A 175 -10.55 3.89 -16.88
CA THR A 175 -12.00 3.99 -17.03
C THR A 175 -12.76 3.71 -15.73
N TYR A 176 -12.28 2.73 -14.95
CA TYR A 176 -12.95 2.24 -13.74
C TYR A 176 -12.25 2.70 -12.45
N SER A 177 -11.15 3.44 -12.56
CA SER A 177 -10.42 3.94 -11.41
C SER A 177 -11.28 4.89 -10.56
N VAL A 178 -11.13 4.79 -9.24
CA VAL A 178 -11.67 5.77 -8.28
C VAL A 178 -11.15 7.19 -8.53
N VAL A 179 -10.05 7.34 -9.29
CA VAL A 179 -9.45 8.63 -9.69
C VAL A 179 -9.31 8.73 -11.21
N ASN A 180 -10.34 8.29 -11.94
CA ASN A 180 -10.40 8.25 -13.41
C ASN A 180 -10.16 9.60 -14.11
N SER A 181 -10.35 10.73 -13.44
CA SER A 181 -10.04 12.06 -13.96
C SER A 181 -8.54 12.38 -14.05
N SER A 182 -7.67 11.44 -13.69
CA SER A 182 -6.22 11.64 -13.50
C SER A 182 -5.36 10.52 -14.11
N ALA A 183 -5.85 9.84 -15.15
CA ALA A 183 -5.17 8.80 -15.92
C ALA A 183 -4.20 7.88 -15.14
N PRO A 184 -4.61 7.26 -14.02
CA PRO A 184 -3.66 6.87 -12.97
C PRO A 184 -3.06 5.46 -13.11
N LEU A 185 -3.59 4.64 -14.04
CA LEU A 185 -3.33 3.20 -14.10
C LEU A 185 -2.53 2.80 -15.35
N LEU A 186 -2.48 1.49 -15.62
CA LEU A 186 -1.61 0.85 -16.62
C LEU A 186 -2.23 0.81 -18.03
N PHE A 187 -3.57 0.87 -18.10
CA PHE A 187 -4.34 0.79 -19.33
C PHE A 187 -5.41 1.89 -19.35
N TYR A 188 -5.89 2.22 -20.54
CA TYR A 188 -7.05 3.09 -20.74
C TYR A 188 -7.91 2.60 -21.92
N GLN A 189 -9.09 3.16 -22.08
CA GLN A 189 -10.01 2.87 -23.19
C GLN A 189 -10.36 4.19 -23.90
N PRO A 190 -9.75 4.49 -25.06
CA PRO A 190 -9.98 5.75 -25.78
C PRO A 190 -11.45 5.92 -26.18
N ASP A 191 -12.13 4.81 -26.49
CA ASP A 191 -13.52 4.78 -26.95
C ASP A 191 -14.52 4.47 -25.82
N GLY A 192 -14.07 4.50 -24.56
CA GLY A 192 -14.92 4.31 -23.38
C GLY A 192 -15.14 2.85 -22.97
N PRO A 193 -16.05 2.58 -22.00
CA PRO A 193 -16.31 1.24 -21.48
C PRO A 193 -16.66 0.22 -22.58
N ASN A 194 -16.31 -1.05 -22.35
CA ASN A 194 -16.53 -2.17 -23.29
C ASN A 194 -15.80 -2.07 -24.64
N THR A 195 -14.77 -1.22 -24.75
CA THR A 195 -13.90 -1.14 -25.94
C THR A 195 -12.50 -1.70 -25.65
N PRO A 196 -11.67 -1.98 -26.67
CA PRO A 196 -10.33 -2.53 -26.46
C PRO A 196 -9.45 -1.67 -25.53
N LEU A 197 -8.64 -2.35 -24.72
CA LEU A 197 -7.66 -1.68 -23.86
C LEU A 197 -6.47 -1.20 -24.68
N VAL A 198 -5.99 0.00 -24.37
CA VAL A 198 -4.70 0.50 -24.83
C VAL A 198 -3.72 0.50 -23.65
N ARG A 199 -2.59 -0.18 -23.84
CA ARG A 199 -1.48 -0.24 -22.88
C ARG A 199 -0.77 1.10 -22.83
N LYS A 200 -0.44 1.58 -21.63
CA LYS A 200 0.41 2.75 -21.40
C LYS A 200 1.86 2.35 -21.09
N ALA A 201 2.77 3.32 -21.20
CA ALA A 201 4.17 3.15 -20.81
C ALA A 201 4.36 2.78 -19.32
N THR A 202 3.41 3.11 -18.44
CA THR A 202 3.43 2.69 -17.02
C THR A 202 3.36 1.17 -16.86
N TYR A 203 2.78 0.42 -17.82
CA TYR A 203 2.86 -1.04 -17.83
C TYR A 203 4.31 -1.53 -17.97
N ASP A 204 5.05 -0.94 -18.91
CA ASP A 204 6.45 -1.31 -19.16
C ASP A 204 7.33 -0.88 -17.98
N ALA A 205 6.96 0.21 -17.28
CA ALA A 205 7.60 0.66 -16.04
C ALA A 205 7.52 -0.39 -14.91
N VAL A 206 6.38 -1.10 -14.78
CA VAL A 206 6.26 -2.22 -13.81
C VAL A 206 7.24 -3.33 -14.17
N THR A 207 7.33 -3.69 -15.45
CA THR A 207 8.25 -4.73 -15.91
C THR A 207 9.70 -4.33 -15.67
N ALA A 208 10.06 -3.08 -16.01
CA ALA A 208 11.39 -2.52 -15.79
C ALA A 208 11.75 -2.52 -14.30
N GLY A 209 10.84 -2.09 -13.42
CA GLY A 209 11.06 -2.11 -11.98
C GLY A 209 11.32 -3.50 -11.42
N TRP A 210 10.75 -4.56 -12.01
CA TRP A 210 10.89 -5.93 -11.50
C TRP A 210 12.20 -6.62 -11.88
N ILE A 211 12.87 -6.13 -12.93
CA ILE A 211 14.17 -6.63 -13.38
C ILE A 211 15.37 -5.81 -12.85
N LEU A 212 15.10 -4.69 -12.17
CA LEU A 212 16.08 -3.80 -11.53
C LEU A 212 16.22 -4.06 -10.03
#